data_AF-A0A2I0TNV0-F1
#
_entry.id   AF-A0A2I0TNV0-F1
#
_cell.length_a   1.000
_cell.length_b   1.000
_cell.length_c   1.000
_cell.angle_alpha   90.00
_cell.angle_beta   90.00
_cell.angle_gamma   90.00
#
_symmetry.space_group_name_H-M   'P 1'
#
loop_
_entity.id
_entity.type
_entity.pdbx_description
1 polymer ?
#
loop_
_entity_poly.entity_id
_entity_poly.type
_entity_poly.pdbx_seq_one_letter_code
_entity_poly.pdbx_strand_id
1 'polypeptide(L)'
;MPHENLKARITKQWCDIGFQGDDPKTDFRGMGLLGLVNLVYSYAIVGINLTEMAYSLLKNGALKSHLYNMVSGSPQMEHFHQFYCYLVYEFDKFWFEEEPESIMHFNQYREKFHEKIKRLLLHCDVILTLQNKKNP
;
A
#
# COMPACT_ATOMS: atom_id res chain seq x y z
N MET A 1 -7.10 22.26 13.60
CA MET A 1 -8.02 21.10 13.47
C MET A 1 -8.36 20.89 11.98
N PRO A 2 -8.64 19.65 11.51
CA PRO A 2 -8.78 19.32 10.07
C PRO A 2 -9.89 20.07 9.31
N HIS A 3 -10.80 20.78 10.01
CA HIS A 3 -11.86 21.59 9.40
C HIS A 3 -11.63 23.11 9.54
N GLU A 4 -10.49 23.53 10.08
CA GLU A 4 -10.15 24.95 10.22
C GLU A 4 -9.26 25.39 9.05
N ASN A 5 -9.68 26.43 8.32
CA ASN A 5 -8.90 26.96 7.22
C ASN A 5 -7.55 27.50 7.70
N LEU A 6 -6.52 27.30 6.88
CA LEU A 6 -5.18 27.82 7.14
C LEU A 6 -5.21 29.35 7.11
N LYS A 7 -4.84 30.00 8.22
CA LYS A 7 -4.86 31.46 8.34
C LYS A 7 -3.75 32.13 7.54
N ALA A 8 -2.60 31.47 7.45
CA ALA A 8 -1.43 31.89 6.70
C ALA A 8 -0.48 30.72 6.46
N ARG A 9 0.45 30.85 5.51
CA ARG A 9 1.51 29.85 5.29
C ARG A 9 2.36 29.60 6.54
N ILE A 10 2.76 30.66 7.24
CA ILE A 10 3.51 30.61 8.50
C ILE A 10 2.51 30.87 9.63
N THR A 11 2.26 29.86 10.46
CA THR A 11 1.20 29.89 11.48
C THR A 11 1.40 28.80 12.52
N LYS A 12 0.95 29.03 13.75
CA LYS A 12 0.94 28.02 14.81
C LYS A 12 0.05 26.81 14.50
N GLN A 13 -0.86 26.92 13.52
CA GLN A 13 -1.74 25.82 13.11
C GLN A 13 -0.97 24.58 12.62
N TRP A 14 0.28 24.74 12.18
CA TRP A 14 1.15 23.61 11.82
C TRP A 14 1.57 22.78 13.04
N CYS A 15 1.82 23.43 14.18
CA CYS A 15 2.09 22.75 15.44
C CYS A 15 0.90 21.91 15.91
N ASP A 16 -0.32 22.38 15.67
CA ASP A 16 -1.56 21.67 16.04
C ASP A 16 -1.76 20.35 15.28
N ILE A 17 -1.09 20.17 14.13
CA ILE A 17 -1.13 18.94 13.33
C ILE A 17 0.21 18.17 13.35
N GLY A 18 1.14 18.56 14.23
CA GLY A 18 2.34 17.77 14.55
C GLY A 18 3.65 18.22 13.90
N PHE A 19 3.71 19.38 13.27
CA PHE A 19 4.98 19.98 12.80
C PHE A 19 5.73 20.66 13.96
N GLN A 20 7.06 20.70 13.93
CA GLN A 20 7.90 21.22 15.01
C GLN A 20 7.92 22.76 15.11
N GLY A 21 7.31 23.49 14.19
CA GLY A 21 7.23 24.96 14.26
C GLY A 21 6.21 25.60 13.32
N ASP A 22 6.18 26.93 13.33
CA ASP A 22 5.19 27.72 12.58
C ASP A 22 5.39 27.66 11.05
N ASP A 23 6.56 27.25 10.57
CA ASP A 23 6.86 27.03 9.15
C ASP A 23 7.14 25.54 8.89
N PRO A 24 6.24 24.83 8.18
CA PRO A 24 6.39 23.40 7.92
C PRO A 24 7.60 23.10 7.04
N LYS A 25 8.15 24.10 6.32
CA LYS A 25 9.40 23.95 5.56
C LYS A 25 10.56 23.47 6.45
N THR A 26 10.52 23.79 7.74
CA THR A 26 11.62 23.49 8.67
C THR A 26 11.74 22.01 9.00
N ASP A 27 10.61 21.31 9.13
CA ASP A 27 10.51 19.86 9.32
C ASP A 27 11.03 19.06 8.11
N PHE A 28 10.95 19.65 6.92
CA PHE A 28 11.44 19.02 5.69
C PHE A 28 12.92 19.32 5.38
N ARG A 29 13.69 20.01 6.24
CA ARG A 29 15.10 20.29 5.95
C ARG A 29 15.97 19.04 5.84
N GLY A 30 15.64 17.98 6.58
CA GLY A 30 16.36 16.70 6.55
C GLY A 30 15.91 15.77 5.41
N MET A 31 14.63 15.41 5.37
CA MET A 31 14.08 14.46 4.38
C MET A 31 13.56 15.12 3.10
N GLY A 32 13.41 16.45 3.05
CA GLY A 32 12.94 17.16 1.85
C GLY A 32 11.61 16.62 1.34
N LEU A 33 11.54 16.43 0.02
CA LEU A 33 10.38 15.86 -0.68
C LEU A 33 10.04 14.43 -0.20
N LEU A 34 11.03 13.65 0.27
CA LEU A 34 10.79 12.31 0.80
C LEU A 34 9.93 12.35 2.08
N GLY A 35 10.04 13.41 2.88
CA GLY A 35 9.18 13.62 4.04
C GLY A 35 7.73 13.89 3.64
N LEU A 36 7.51 14.65 2.56
CA LEU A 36 6.18 14.87 1.98
C LEU A 36 5.60 13.57 1.41
N VAL A 37 6.42 12.79 0.69
CA VAL A 37 5.99 11.48 0.18
C VAL A 37 5.59 10.57 1.34
N ASN A 38 6.35 10.52 2.43
CA ASN A 38 5.97 9.70 3.60
C ASN A 38 4.66 10.14 4.28
N LEU A 39 4.30 11.42 4.21
CA LEU A 39 3.00 11.92 4.69
C LEU A 39 1.82 11.50 3.79
N VAL A 40 2.09 11.23 2.50
CA VAL A 40 1.08 10.84 1.50
C VAL A 40 1.02 9.32 1.30
N TYR A 41 2.18 8.64 1.36
CA TYR A 41 2.37 7.22 1.10
C TYR A 41 3.70 6.73 1.71
N SER A 42 3.63 5.96 2.80
CA SER A 42 4.82 5.41 3.46
C SER A 42 5.07 3.98 3.03
N TYR A 43 6.14 3.76 2.25
CA TYR A 43 6.50 2.43 1.74
C TYR A 43 6.72 1.39 2.85
N ALA A 44 7.26 1.79 4.00
CA ALA A 44 7.46 0.90 5.15
C ALA A 44 6.12 0.44 5.77
N ILE A 45 5.18 1.37 5.96
CA ILE A 45 3.85 1.06 6.52
C ILE A 45 3.09 0.14 5.55
N VAL A 46 3.14 0.46 4.26
CA VAL A 46 2.54 -0.36 3.19
C VAL A 46 3.15 -1.76 3.20
N GLY A 47 4.48 -1.86 3.19
CA GLY A 47 5.20 -3.13 3.17
C GLY A 47 4.83 -4.05 4.33
N ILE A 48 4.74 -3.52 5.55
CA ILE A 48 4.32 -4.28 6.74
C ILE A 48 2.88 -4.79 6.57
N ASN A 49 1.97 -3.93 6.13
CA ASN A 49 0.55 -4.28 5.95
C ASN A 49 0.34 -5.35 4.86
N LEU A 50 1.05 -5.22 3.74
CA LEU A 50 0.98 -6.20 2.64
C LEU A 50 1.64 -7.53 3.03
N THR A 51 2.69 -7.50 3.86
CA THR A 51 3.30 -8.73 4.39
C THR A 51 2.34 -9.48 5.29
N GLU A 52 1.64 -8.78 6.20
CA GLU A 52 0.59 -9.36 7.04
C GLU A 52 -0.54 -9.97 6.19
N MET A 53 -0.98 -9.24 5.17
CA MET A 53 -2.04 -9.69 4.27
C MET A 53 -1.61 -10.94 3.48
N ALA A 54 -0.42 -10.94 2.89
CA ALA A 54 0.10 -12.10 2.17
C ALA A 54 0.18 -13.33 3.08
N TYR A 55 0.73 -13.14 4.29
CA TYR A 55 0.85 -14.20 5.29
C TYR A 55 -0.51 -14.75 5.73
N SER A 56 -1.50 -13.89 5.98
CA SER A 56 -2.83 -14.32 6.40
C SER A 56 -3.55 -15.13 5.31
N LEU A 57 -3.45 -14.71 4.04
CA LEU A 57 -3.97 -15.43 2.87
C LEU A 57 -3.30 -16.80 2.65
N LEU A 58 -2.01 -16.91 2.98
CA LEU A 58 -1.31 -18.20 2.98
C LEU A 58 -1.83 -19.09 4.12
N LYS A 59 -1.86 -18.55 5.35
CA LYS A 59 -2.20 -19.29 6.56
C LYS A 59 -3.63 -19.82 6.56
N ASN A 60 -4.59 -19.04 6.04
CA ASN A 60 -5.99 -19.46 5.95
C ASN A 60 -6.28 -20.34 4.72
N GLY A 61 -5.28 -20.58 3.85
CA GLY A 61 -5.39 -21.44 2.68
C GLY A 61 -6.04 -20.80 1.44
N ALA A 62 -6.42 -19.51 1.49
CA ALA A 62 -6.97 -18.80 0.34
C ALA A 62 -5.98 -18.73 -0.84
N LEU A 63 -4.68 -18.77 -0.57
CA LEU A 63 -3.63 -18.72 -1.60
C LEU A 63 -3.37 -20.07 -2.30
N LYS A 64 -4.01 -21.17 -1.86
CA LYS A 64 -3.72 -22.52 -2.37
C LYS A 64 -3.91 -22.64 -3.87
N SER A 65 -5.08 -22.25 -4.40
CA SER A 65 -5.39 -22.36 -5.83
C SER A 65 -4.34 -21.63 -6.67
N HIS A 66 -4.01 -20.39 -6.31
CA HIS A 66 -2.96 -19.61 -6.98
C HIS A 66 -1.61 -20.35 -6.99
N LEU A 67 -1.13 -20.82 -5.84
CA LEU A 67 0.19 -21.45 -5.72
C LEU A 67 0.30 -22.76 -6.50
N TYR A 68 -0.73 -23.61 -6.45
CA TYR A 68 -0.73 -24.89 -7.18
C TYR A 68 -0.99 -24.74 -8.68
N ASN A 69 -1.61 -23.63 -9.11
CA ASN A 69 -1.74 -23.32 -10.55
C ASN A 69 -0.43 -22.77 -11.14
N MET A 70 0.45 -22.19 -10.32
CA MET A 70 1.73 -21.63 -10.76
C MET A 70 2.79 -22.68 -11.09
N VAL A 71 2.72 -23.85 -10.46
CA VAL A 71 3.74 -24.89 -10.60
C VAL A 71 3.13 -26.29 -10.65
N SER A 72 3.73 -27.17 -11.44
CA SER A 72 3.33 -28.59 -11.49
C SER A 72 3.77 -29.41 -10.26
N GLY A 73 4.59 -28.81 -9.38
CA GLY A 73 5.12 -29.45 -8.17
C GLY A 73 4.71 -28.74 -6.88
N SER A 74 5.47 -28.95 -5.81
CA SER A 74 5.19 -28.32 -4.51
C SER A 74 5.60 -26.83 -4.52
N PRO A 75 4.68 -25.89 -4.20
CA PRO A 75 5.01 -24.48 -4.08
C PRO A 75 6.12 -24.22 -3.05
N GLN A 76 7.11 -23.43 -3.46
CA GLN A 76 8.24 -22.99 -2.63
C GLN A 76 8.10 -21.52 -2.19
N MET A 77 8.92 -21.10 -1.23
CA MET A 77 8.93 -19.73 -0.69
C MET A 77 9.08 -18.65 -1.77
N GLU A 78 9.80 -18.93 -2.85
CA GLU A 78 9.93 -18.01 -3.99
C GLU A 78 8.58 -17.64 -4.63
N HIS A 79 7.62 -18.56 -4.68
CA HIS A 79 6.28 -18.32 -5.23
C HIS A 79 5.46 -17.39 -4.32
N PHE A 80 5.66 -17.53 -3.00
CA PHE A 80 5.10 -16.59 -2.04
C PHE A 80 5.71 -15.19 -2.19
N HIS A 81 7.03 -15.09 -2.40
CA HIS A 81 7.69 -13.81 -2.67
C HIS A 81 7.20 -13.19 -3.99
N GLN A 82 6.99 -13.98 -5.04
CA GLN A 82 6.41 -13.50 -6.30
C GLN A 82 5.00 -12.94 -6.09
N PHE A 83 4.17 -13.63 -5.31
CA PHE A 83 2.85 -13.14 -4.93
C PHE A 83 2.94 -11.83 -4.12
N TYR A 84 3.88 -11.74 -3.16
CA TYR A 84 4.12 -10.50 -2.43
C TYR A 84 4.52 -9.35 -3.36
N CYS A 85 5.42 -9.57 -4.33
CA CYS A 85 5.79 -8.57 -5.33
C CYS A 85 4.58 -8.14 -6.18
N TYR A 86 3.72 -9.08 -6.56
CA TYR A 86 2.44 -8.77 -7.21
C TYR A 86 1.56 -7.86 -6.35
N LEU A 87 1.40 -8.17 -5.06
CA LEU A 87 0.62 -7.33 -4.14
C LEU A 87 1.17 -5.93 -4.00
N VAL A 88 2.49 -5.77 -3.86
CA VAL A 88 3.14 -4.46 -3.76
C VAL A 88 2.88 -3.65 -5.01
N TYR A 89 3.10 -4.22 -6.19
CA TYR A 89 2.89 -3.55 -7.48
C TYR A 89 1.44 -3.13 -7.68
N GLU A 90 0.50 -4.06 -7.47
CA GLU A 90 -0.93 -3.77 -7.67
C GLU A 90 -1.50 -2.83 -6.60
N PHE A 91 -0.98 -2.87 -5.37
CA PHE A 91 -1.41 -1.93 -4.33
C PHE A 91 -0.89 -0.52 -4.60
N ASP A 92 0.36 -0.38 -5.02
CA ASP A 92 0.94 0.91 -5.40
C ASP A 92 0.11 1.57 -6.50
N LYS A 93 -0.16 0.83 -7.58
CA LYS A 93 -1.03 1.29 -8.66
C LYS A 93 -2.44 1.65 -8.16
N PHE A 94 -3.07 0.77 -7.39
CA PHE A 94 -4.40 0.99 -6.83
C PHE A 94 -4.46 2.24 -5.93
N TRP A 95 -3.45 2.46 -5.09
CA TRP A 95 -3.39 3.61 -4.19
C TRP A 95 -3.41 4.93 -4.95
N PHE A 96 -2.62 5.03 -6.02
CA PHE A 96 -2.56 6.23 -6.85
C PHE A 96 -3.82 6.41 -7.71
N GLU A 97 -4.43 5.33 -8.22
CA GLU A 97 -5.68 5.41 -8.97
C GLU A 97 -6.88 5.88 -8.13
N GLU A 98 -6.87 5.59 -6.83
CA GLU A 98 -7.94 5.96 -5.91
C GLU A 98 -7.85 7.40 -5.36
N GLU A 99 -6.73 8.10 -5.61
CA GLU A 99 -6.46 9.48 -5.19
C GLU A 99 -6.99 9.83 -3.77
N PRO A 100 -6.52 9.12 -2.72
CA PRO A 100 -7.03 9.34 -1.37
C PRO A 100 -6.73 10.76 -0.87
N GLU A 101 -7.72 11.41 -0.27
CA GLU A 101 -7.58 12.78 0.26
C GLU A 101 -6.46 12.91 1.30
N SER A 102 -6.23 11.85 2.09
CA SER A 102 -5.13 11.79 3.04
C SER A 102 -4.78 10.36 3.45
N ILE A 103 -3.57 10.18 3.98
CA ILE A 103 -3.09 8.92 4.56
C ILE A 103 -3.97 8.38 5.70
N MET A 104 -4.82 9.22 6.32
CA MET A 104 -5.73 8.77 7.38
C MET A 104 -6.75 7.72 6.90
N HIS A 105 -7.04 7.71 5.60
CA HIS A 105 -7.92 6.72 4.97
C HIS A 105 -7.19 5.42 4.60
N PHE A 106 -5.89 5.30 4.92
CA PHE A 106 -5.07 4.16 4.52
C PHE A 106 -5.73 2.81 4.83
N ASN A 107 -6.25 2.63 6.03
CA ASN A 107 -6.88 1.38 6.44
C ASN A 107 -8.12 1.03 5.59
N GLN A 108 -8.91 2.02 5.18
CA GLN A 108 -10.07 1.80 4.33
C GLN A 108 -9.67 1.31 2.95
N TYR A 109 -8.68 1.96 2.32
CA TYR A 109 -8.17 1.55 1.01
C TYR A 109 -7.43 0.21 1.07
N ARG A 110 -6.68 -0.02 2.15
CA ARG A 110 -6.05 -1.31 2.45
C ARG A 110 -7.08 -2.43 2.51
N GLU A 111 -8.20 -2.22 3.19
CA GLU A 111 -9.25 -3.25 3.27
C GLU A 111 -10.01 -3.42 1.96
N LYS A 112 -10.27 -2.32 1.24
CA LYS A 112 -10.83 -2.38 -0.11
C LYS A 112 -9.95 -3.20 -1.06
N PHE A 113 -8.63 -3.02 -1.00
CA PHE A 113 -7.67 -3.81 -1.76
C PHE A 113 -7.64 -5.27 -1.31
N HIS A 114 -7.64 -5.53 0.00
CA HIS A 114 -7.67 -6.87 0.55
C HIS A 114 -8.89 -7.67 0.05
N GLU A 115 -10.08 -7.07 0.07
CA GLU A 115 -11.30 -7.68 -0.46
C GLU A 115 -11.24 -7.91 -1.98
N LYS A 116 -10.62 -6.99 -2.74
CA LYS A 116 -10.35 -7.20 -4.18
C LYS A 116 -9.49 -8.47 -4.38
N ILE A 117 -8.40 -8.62 -3.64
CA ILE A 117 -7.51 -9.79 -3.74
C ILE A 117 -8.22 -11.08 -3.33
N LYS A 118 -8.98 -11.08 -2.22
CA LYS A 118 -9.76 -12.25 -1.80
C LYS A 118 -10.71 -12.71 -2.88
N ARG A 119 -11.44 -11.79 -3.52
CA ARG A 119 -12.36 -12.13 -4.62
C ARG A 119 -11.65 -12.76 -5.81
N LEU A 120 -10.48 -12.25 -6.19
CA LEU A 120 -9.68 -12.85 -7.25
C LEU A 120 -9.27 -14.29 -6.89
N LEU A 121 -8.89 -14.52 -5.63
CA LEU A 121 -8.47 -15.84 -5.14
C LEU A 121 -9.60 -16.88 -5.01
N LEU A 122 -10.87 -16.47 -5.14
CA LEU A 122 -12.01 -17.42 -5.19
C LEU A 122 -12.05 -18.22 -6.49
N HIS A 123 -11.39 -17.74 -7.55
CA HIS A 123 -11.34 -18.44 -8.83
C HIS A 123 -10.34 -19.61 -8.75
N CYS A 124 -10.82 -20.83 -9.04
CA CYS A 124 -10.02 -22.05 -8.92
C CYS A 124 -8.82 -22.08 -9.88
N ASP A 125 -8.90 -21.37 -11.01
CA ASP A 125 -7.93 -21.25 -12.09
C ASP A 125 -7.05 -19.99 -11.99
N VAL A 126 -7.16 -19.24 -10.88
CA VAL A 126 -6.47 -17.97 -10.72
C VAL A 126 -4.95 -18.11 -10.74
N ILE A 127 -4.29 -17.22 -11.47
CA ILE A 127 -2.85 -16.99 -11.43
C ILE A 127 -2.60 -15.48 -11.33
N LEU A 128 -2.13 -15.02 -10.17
CA LEU A 128 -1.81 -13.61 -9.92
C LEU A 128 -0.31 -13.39 -10.07
N THR A 129 0.10 -12.85 -11.21
CA THR A 129 1.50 -12.57 -11.53
C THR A 129 1.64 -11.17 -12.11
N LEU A 130 2.84 -10.61 -12.00
CA LEU A 130 3.19 -9.36 -12.68
C LEU A 130 3.11 -9.60 -14.19
N GLN A 131 2.08 -9.08 -14.84
CA GLN A 131 2.04 -9.10 -16.29
C GLN A 131 3.05 -8.09 -16.82
N ASN A 132 4.12 -8.58 -17.44
CA ASN A 132 4.92 -7.75 -18.33
C ASN A 132 4.03 -7.36 -19.51
N LYS A 133 3.33 -6.24 -19.42
CA LYS A 133 2.89 -5.53 -20.62
C LYS A 133 4.17 -5.14 -21.36
N LYS A 134 4.59 -5.98 -22.31
CA LYS A 134 5.34 -5.50 -23.46
C LYS A 134 4.44 -4.44 -24.08
N ASN A 135 4.70 -3.17 -23.79
CA ASN A 135 4.13 -2.10 -24.60
C ASN A 135 4.51 -2.40 -26.05
N PRO A 136 3.54 -2.46 -27.00
CA PRO A 136 3.87 -2.50 -28.41
C PRO A 136 4.64 -1.26 -28.83
#